data_AF-A0A2T2RVN7-F1
#
_entry.id   AF-A0A2T2RVN7-F1
#
_cell.length_a   1.000
_cell.length_b   1.000
_cell.length_c   1.000
_cell.angle_alpha   90.00
_cell.angle_beta   90.00
_cell.angle_gamma   90.00
#
_symmetry.space_group_name_H-M   'P 1'
#
loop_
_entity.id
_entity.type
_entity.pdbx_description
1 polymer ?
#
loop_
_entity_poly.entity_id
_entity_poly.type
_entity_poly.pdbx_seq_one_letter_code
_entity_poly.pdbx_strand_id
1 'polypeptide(L)' 'MPVSKNTGLTAHVERWNNTLRQRLARFVRRTLSFSKSELMHENALRLFLHRYNLNCLT' A
#
# COMPACT_ATOMS: atom_id res chain seq x y z
N MET A 1 14.78 26.04 -0.75
CA MET A 1 15.89 25.16 -1.17
C MET A 1 15.35 24.24 -2.27
N PRO A 2 15.87 24.27 -3.50
CA PRO A 2 15.42 23.34 -4.54
C PRO A 2 15.96 21.94 -4.17
N VAL A 3 15.06 20.98 -3.99
CA VAL A 3 15.43 19.63 -3.63
C VAL A 3 16.07 18.93 -4.84
N SER A 4 17.27 18.39 -4.66
CA SER A 4 18.07 17.77 -5.71
C SER A 4 17.37 16.55 -6.32
N LYS A 5 17.49 16.37 -7.64
CA LYS A 5 16.81 15.37 -8.51
C LYS A 5 16.89 13.89 -8.09
N ASN A 6 17.58 13.55 -7.01
CA ASN A 6 17.74 12.18 -6.50
C ASN A 6 16.81 11.84 -5.32
N THR A 7 16.09 12.83 -4.77
CA THR A 7 15.18 12.66 -3.62
C THR A 7 13.80 12.10 -3.98
N GLY A 8 13.50 11.92 -5.27
CA GLY A 8 12.20 11.46 -5.77
C GLY A 8 12.02 9.94 -5.86
N LEU A 9 13.09 9.14 -5.78
CA LEU A 9 13.01 7.68 -5.92
C LEU A 9 12.19 7.04 -4.79
N THR A 10 12.39 7.50 -3.55
CA THR A 10 11.62 7.02 -2.38
C THR A 10 10.21 7.57 -2.36
N ALA A 11 9.99 8.77 -2.92
CA ALA A 11 8.67 9.42 -2.94
C ALA A 11 7.60 8.58 -3.67
N HIS A 12 7.99 7.87 -4.74
CA HIS A 12 7.09 6.95 -5.43
C HIS A 12 6.66 5.77 -4.54
N VAL A 13 7.62 5.17 -3.85
CA VAL A 13 7.38 4.04 -2.92
C VAL A 13 6.54 4.49 -1.73
N GLU A 14 6.82 5.66 -1.17
CA GLU A 14 6.06 6.25 -0.07
C GLU A 14 4.61 6.55 -0.46
N ARG A 15 4.39 7.11 -1.65
CA ARG A 15 3.04 7.37 -2.19
C ARG A 15 2.26 6.07 -2.40
N TRP A 16 2.92 5.05 -2.93
CA TRP A 16 2.32 3.74 -3.13
C TRP A 16 1.96 3.08 -1.79
N ASN A 17 2.87 3.08 -0.83
CA ASN A 17 2.63 2.59 0.54
C ASN A 17 1.48 3.33 1.23
N ASN A 18 1.36 4.65 1.01
CA ASN A 18 0.25 5.42 1.56
C ASN A 18 -1.10 5.01 0.93
N THR A 19 -1.13 4.79 -0.39
CA THR A 19 -2.31 4.30 -1.11
C THR A 19 -2.77 2.95 -0.56
N LEU A 20 -1.82 2.04 -0.33
CA LEU A 20 -2.09 0.72 0.23
C LEU A 20 -2.70 0.80 1.64
N ARG A 21 -2.15 1.65 2.52
CA ARG A 21 -2.71 1.87 3.87
C ARG A 21 -4.08 2.52 3.87
N GLN A 22 -4.34 3.46 2.96
CA GLN A 22 -5.65 4.12 2.85
C GLN A 22 -6.73 3.14 2.36
N ARG A 23 -6.39 2.22 1.45
CA ARG A 23 -7.36 1.29 0.86
C ARG A 23 -7.52 -0.02 1.63
N LEU A 24 -6.51 -0.44 2.39
CA LEU A 24 -6.53 -1.66 3.18
C LEU A 24 -6.37 -1.36 4.67
N ALA A 25 -7.49 -1.18 5.37
CA ALA A 25 -7.55 -0.92 6.81
C ALA A 25 -6.80 -1.98 7.67
N ARG A 26 -6.62 -3.20 7.14
CA ARG A 26 -5.87 -4.28 7.80
C ARG A 26 -4.37 -4.00 7.94
N PHE A 27 -3.83 -3.08 7.13
CA PHE A 27 -2.44 -2.62 7.19
C PHE A 27 -2.29 -1.29 7.96
N VAL A 28 -3.35 -0.84 8.65
CA VAL A 28 -3.34 0.34 9.52
C VAL A 28 -2.93 -0.09 10.95
N ARG A 29 -3.13 0.78 11.95
CA ARG A 29 -2.64 0.61 13.33
C ARG A 29 -3.06 -0.73 13.95
N ARG A 30 -2.08 -1.37 14.61
CA ARG A 30 -2.22 -2.67 15.32
C ARG A 30 -3.39 -2.72 16.30
N THR A 31 -3.75 -1.60 16.90
CA THR A 31 -4.74 -1.50 17.97
C THR A 31 -6.19 -1.43 17.50
N LEU A 32 -6.45 -1.11 16.23
CA LEU A 32 -7.83 -0.83 15.76
C LEU A 32 -8.38 -1.91 14.82
N SER A 33 -7.57 -2.38 13.87
CA SER A 33 -8.09 -3.23 12.77
C SER A 33 -7.06 -4.18 12.17
N PHE A 34 -5.96 -4.42 12.88
CA PHE A 34 -4.91 -5.29 12.39
C PHE A 34 -5.29 -6.75 12.54
N SER A 35 -5.26 -7.49 11.44
CA SER A 35 -5.49 -8.93 11.44
C SER A 35 -4.43 -9.62 12.31
N LYS A 36 -4.84 -10.62 13.11
CA LYS A 36 -3.90 -11.48 13.85
C LYS A 36 -3.34 -12.63 13.01
N SER A 37 -3.87 -12.81 11.80
CA SER A 37 -3.46 -13.86 10.86
C SER A 37 -2.71 -13.23 9.68
N GLU A 38 -1.45 -13.64 9.53
CA GLU A 38 -0.57 -13.26 8.41
C GLU A 38 -1.14 -13.72 7.06
N LEU A 39 -1.72 -14.94 7.02
CA LEU A 39 -2.41 -15.46 5.83
C LEU A 39 -3.52 -14.52 5.35
N MET A 40 -4.28 -13.92 6.28
CA MET A 40 -5.33 -12.97 5.92
C MET A 40 -4.78 -11.63 5.43
N HIS A 41 -3.61 -11.21 5.92
CA HIS A 41 -2.91 -10.04 5.37
C HIS A 41 -2.44 -10.31 3.94
N GLU A 42 -1.82 -11.46 3.71
CA GLU A 42 -1.34 -11.84 2.39
C GLU A 42 -2.48 -11.96 1.37
N ASN A 43 -3.57 -12.63 1.75
CA ASN A 43 -4.75 -12.76 0.88
C ASN A 43 -5.39 -11.39 0.56
N ALA A 44 -5.51 -10.51 1.56
CA ALA A 44 -6.02 -9.16 1.33
C ALA A 44 -5.12 -8.34 0.40
N LEU A 45 -3.80 -8.49 0.53
CA LEU A 45 -2.81 -7.84 -0.34
C LEU A 45 -2.89 -8.37 -1.78
N ARG A 46 -2.94 -9.69 -1.96
CA ARG A 46 -3.05 -10.33 -3.28
C ARG A 46 -4.33 -9.89 -4.01
N LEU A 47 -5.47 -9.90 -3.31
CA LEU A 47 -6.74 -9.45 -3.88
C LEU A 47 -6.70 -7.97 -4.26
N PHE A 48 -6.07 -7.13 -3.42
CA PHE A 48 -5.88 -5.72 -3.73
C PHE A 48 -5.03 -5.51 -4.98
N LEU A 49 -3.88 -6.18 -5.08
CA LEU A 49 -2.98 -6.09 -6.23
C LEU A 49 -3.68 -6.53 -7.52
N HIS A 50 -4.42 -7.65 -7.48
CA HIS A 50 -5.18 -8.12 -8.63
C HIS A 50 -6.18 -7.06 -9.12
N ARG A 51 -6.99 -6.49 -8.21
CA ARG A 51 -7.95 -5.43 -8.54
C ARG A 51 -7.25 -4.14 -9.00
N TYR A 52 -6.13 -3.77 -8.37
CA TYR A 52 -5.37 -2.57 -8.72
C TYR A 52 -4.80 -2.70 -10.14
N ASN A 53 -4.19 -3.82 -10.47
CA ASN A 53 -3.60 -4.09 -11.78
C ASN A 53 -4.67 -4.16 -12.87
N LEU A 54 -5.83 -4.78 -12.61
CA LEU A 54 -6.95 -4.77 -13.56
C LEU A 54 -7.42 -3.35 -13.89
N ASN A 55 -7.55 -2.48 -12.88
CA ASN A 55 -7.91 -1.07 -13.10
C ASN A 55 -6.82 -0.25 -13.81
N CYS A 56 -5.56 -0.71 -13.83
CA CYS A 56 -4.48 -0.06 -14.56
C CYS A 56 -4.37 -0.54 -16.01
N LEU A 57 -5.02 -1.66 -16.36
CA LEU A 57 -5.00 -2.26 -17.70
C LEU A 57 -6.21 -1.89 -18.57
N THR A 58 -7.23 -1.27 -17.97
CA THR A 58 -8.43 -0.72 -18.63
C THR A 58 -8.42 0.80 -18.59
#